data_AF-A0A3M8G333-F1
#
_entry.id   AF-A0A3M8G333-F1
#
_cell.length_a   1.000
_cell.length_b   1.000
_cell.length_c   1.000
_cell.angle_alpha   90.00
_cell.angle_beta   90.00
_cell.angle_gamma   90.00
#
_symmetry.space_group_name_H-M   'P 1'
#
loop_
_entity.id
_entity.type
_entity.pdbx_description
1 polymer ?
#
loop_
_entity_poly.entity_id
_entity_poly.type
_entity_poly.pdbx_seq_one_letter_code
_entity_poly.pdbx_strand_id
1 'polypeptide(L)'
;MTQYFLFNNASISEKKDFINTVSENFLVSIKNEGFLITNKHEDFTFFVAIEDYGFYTSRTGNYFYFLGLFIEEATGRFGDIRIKDK
;
A
#
# COMPACT_ATOMS: atom_id res chain seq x y z
N MET A 1 -12.75 3.45 -1.87
CA MET A 1 -12.28 3.20 -3.25
C MET A 1 -11.27 2.07 -3.25
N THR A 2 -11.36 1.13 -4.20
CA THR A 2 -10.51 -0.06 -4.28
C THR A 2 -9.66 -0.05 -5.54
N GLN A 3 -8.39 -0.44 -5.43
CA GLN A 3 -7.47 -0.50 -6.57
C GLN A 3 -6.45 -1.63 -6.38
N TYR A 4 -5.91 -2.10 -7.49
CA TYR A 4 -4.75 -2.98 -7.56
C TYR A 4 -3.51 -2.19 -7.98
N PHE A 5 -2.41 -2.40 -7.27
CA PHE A 5 -1.06 -2.05 -7.72
C PHE A 5 -0.38 -3.33 -8.15
N LEU A 6 -0.03 -3.44 -9.43
CA LEU A 6 0.56 -4.63 -10.01
C LEU A 6 2.04 -4.38 -10.29
N PHE A 7 2.88 -5.33 -9.91
CA PHE A 7 4.32 -5.30 -10.09
C PHE A 7 4.76 -6.39 -11.06
N ASN A 8 5.83 -6.15 -11.81
CA ASN A 8 6.32 -7.12 -12.78
C ASN A 8 6.97 -8.33 -12.11
N ASN A 9 7.85 -8.12 -11.12
CA ASN A 9 8.52 -9.17 -10.36
C ASN A 9 8.80 -8.66 -8.95
N ALA A 10 8.01 -9.08 -7.97
CA ALA A 10 8.25 -8.79 -6.55
C ALA A 10 7.80 -9.98 -5.72
N SER A 11 8.71 -10.53 -4.92
CA SER A 11 8.40 -11.60 -3.98
C SER A 11 7.48 -11.11 -2.87
N ILE A 12 6.80 -12.05 -2.20
CA ILE A 12 5.97 -11.74 -1.03
C ILE A 12 6.80 -11.09 0.09
N SER A 13 8.08 -11.47 0.25
CA SER A 13 8.96 -10.87 1.25
C SER A 13 9.23 -9.39 0.94
N GLU A 14 9.65 -9.09 -0.30
CA GLU A 14 9.93 -7.71 -0.72
C GLU A 14 8.70 -6.80 -0.57
N LYS A 15 7.51 -7.35 -0.85
CA LYS A 15 6.22 -6.66 -0.64
C LYS A 15 5.93 -6.39 0.83
N LYS A 16 6.21 -7.33 1.73
CA LYS A 16 6.08 -7.11 3.19
C LYS A 16 7.05 -6.05 3.67
N ASP A 17 8.30 -6.14 3.23
CA ASP A 17 9.35 -5.17 3.59
C ASP A 17 9.01 -3.77 3.07
N PHE A 18 8.42 -3.68 1.88
CA PHE A 18 7.88 -2.43 1.36
C PHE A 18 6.80 -1.82 2.24
N ILE A 19 5.80 -2.61 2.66
CA ILE A 19 4.75 -2.11 3.56
C ILE A 19 5.38 -1.60 4.86
N ASN A 20 6.33 -2.34 5.43
CA ASN A 20 7.03 -1.90 6.63
C ASN A 20 7.73 -0.54 6.41
N THR A 21 8.49 -0.38 5.32
CA THR A 21 9.18 0.89 5.02
C THR A 21 8.21 2.06 4.81
N VAL A 22 7.22 1.93 3.93
CA VAL A 22 6.32 3.05 3.57
C VAL A 22 5.44 3.47 4.75
N SER A 23 5.30 2.59 5.74
CA SER A 23 4.46 2.81 6.90
C SER A 23 5.21 3.21 8.17
N GLU A 24 6.55 3.39 8.12
CA GLU A 24 7.38 3.74 9.30
C GLU A 24 6.88 4.97 10.06
N ASN A 25 6.31 5.95 9.36
CA ASN A 25 5.80 7.19 9.94
C ASN A 25 4.27 7.18 10.21
N PHE A 26 3.63 6.01 10.07
CA PHE A 26 2.18 5.85 10.16
C PHE A 26 1.81 4.85 11.26
N LEU A 27 0.54 4.86 11.65
CA LEU A 27 0.00 3.81 12.50
C LEU A 27 -0.33 2.59 11.62
N VAL A 28 0.20 1.44 12.01
CA VAL A 28 -0.02 0.17 11.31
C VAL A 28 -0.68 -0.81 12.24
N SER A 29 -1.77 -1.42 11.76
CA SER A 29 -2.41 -2.55 12.43
C SER A 29 -2.50 -3.73 11.47
N ILE A 30 -1.99 -4.89 11.91
CA ILE A 30 -2.18 -6.14 11.17
C ILE A 30 -3.64 -6.61 11.37
N LYS A 31 -4.31 -6.94 10.27
CA LYS A 31 -5.64 -7.56 10.22
C LYS A 31 -5.52 -8.90 9.50
N ASN A 32 -6.53 -9.76 9.64
CA ASN A 32 -6.50 -11.15 9.13
C ASN A 32 -5.98 -11.29 7.69
N GLU A 33 -6.30 -10.33 6.81
CA GLU A 33 -6.00 -10.38 5.38
C GLU A 33 -5.01 -9.30 4.91
N GLY A 34 -4.40 -8.52 5.82
CA GLY A 34 -3.50 -7.45 5.40
C GLY A 34 -3.15 -6.42 6.48
N PHE A 35 -2.74 -5.25 6.01
CA PHE A 35 -2.23 -4.15 6.82
C PHE A 35 -3.17 -2.97 6.72
N LEU A 36 -3.64 -2.47 7.86
CA LEU A 36 -4.40 -1.23 7.94
C LEU A 36 -3.47 -0.10 8.34
N ILE A 37 -3.29 0.88 7.44
CA ILE A 37 -2.43 2.04 7.63
C ILE A 37 -3.30 3.27 7.85
N THR A 38 -3.01 4.03 8.90
CA THR A 38 -3.71 5.27 9.27
C THR A 38 -2.73 6.32 9.81
N ASN A 39 -3.20 7.55 10.00
CA ASN A 39 -2.46 8.61 10.70
C ASN A 39 -3.09 8.83 12.09
N LYS A 40 -2.27 9.22 13.08
CA LYS A 40 -2.72 9.59 14.44
C LYS A 40 -3.74 10.73 14.46
N HIS A 41 -3.74 11.60 13.44
CA HIS A 41 -4.46 12.86 13.43
C HIS A 41 -5.35 13.08 12.19
N GLU A 42 -5.34 12.18 11.21
CA GLU A 42 -6.12 12.35 9.97
C GLU A 42 -7.22 11.30 9.78
N ASP A 43 -8.30 11.75 9.16
CA ASP A 43 -9.42 10.95 8.69
C ASP A 43 -9.06 10.18 7.41
N PHE A 44 -8.12 9.24 7.46
CA PHE A 44 -7.95 8.28 6.37
C PHE A 44 -7.73 6.86 6.85
N THR A 45 -8.14 5.91 6.01
CA THR A 45 -7.68 4.52 6.12
C THR A 45 -7.15 4.05 4.78
N PHE A 46 -6.06 3.29 4.83
CA PHE A 46 -5.45 2.66 3.67
C PHE A 46 -5.14 1.22 4.03
N PHE A 47 -6.02 0.31 3.61
CA PHE A 47 -5.82 -1.12 3.76
C PHE A 47 -5.01 -1.67 2.59
N VAL A 48 -4.06 -2.56 2.87
CA VAL A 48 -3.21 -3.24 1.90
C VAL A 48 -3.21 -4.74 2.16
N ALA A 49 -3.69 -5.52 1.20
CA ALA A 49 -3.50 -6.96 1.16
C ALA A 49 -2.39 -7.30 0.16
N ILE A 50 -1.52 -8.23 0.54
CA ILE A 50 -0.44 -8.71 -0.32
C ILE A 50 -0.98 -9.85 -1.17
N GLU A 51 -0.85 -9.71 -2.49
CA GLU A 51 -1.21 -10.73 -3.47
C GLU A 51 0.00 -11.13 -4.31
N ASP A 52 -0.12 -12.24 -5.06
CA ASP A 52 0.98 -12.78 -5.87
C ASP A 52 1.51 -11.77 -6.90
N TYR A 53 0.63 -10.96 -7.49
CA TYR A 53 1.00 -10.00 -8.54
C TYR A 53 1.14 -8.56 -8.04
N GLY A 54 0.93 -8.30 -6.75
CA GLY A 54 1.09 -6.96 -6.18
C GLY A 54 0.29 -6.71 -4.92
N PHE A 55 -0.38 -5.55 -4.85
CA PHE A 55 -1.22 -5.17 -3.73
C PHE A 55 -2.65 -4.93 -4.15
N TYR A 56 -3.57 -5.52 -3.40
CA TYR A 56 -4.94 -5.04 -3.34
C TYR A 56 -5.05 -3.98 -2.26
N THR A 57 -5.70 -2.85 -2.56
CA THR A 57 -5.87 -1.78 -1.58
C THR A 57 -7.31 -1.28 -1.51
N SER A 58 -7.75 -0.94 -0.31
CA SER A 58 -9.03 -0.29 -0.04
C SER A 58 -8.79 0.97 0.80
N ARG A 59 -9.36 2.08 0.36
CA ARG A 59 -9.01 3.41 0.88
C ARG A 59 -10.26 4.26 1.14
N THR A 60 -10.22 5.07 2.17
CA THR A 60 -11.24 6.08 2.48
C THR A 60 -10.62 7.31 3.10
N GLY A 61 -11.32 8.46 2.98
CA GLY A 61 -10.88 9.71 3.58
C GLY A 61 -9.73 10.39 2.85
N ASN A 62 -8.93 11.18 3.57
CA ASN A 62 -7.90 12.07 3.00
C ASN A 62 -6.57 11.35 2.71
N TYR A 63 -6.62 10.26 1.95
CA TYR A 63 -5.45 9.39 1.72
C TYR A 63 -4.48 9.86 0.63
N PHE A 64 -4.73 10.98 -0.06
CA PHE A 64 -3.96 11.37 -1.25
C PHE A 64 -2.47 11.61 -0.95
N TYR A 65 -2.14 12.15 0.22
CA TYR A 65 -0.75 12.33 0.64
C TYR A 65 -0.04 10.97 0.76
N PHE A 66 -0.63 10.03 1.51
CA PHE A 66 -0.09 8.68 1.64
C PHE A 66 -0.03 7.95 0.29
N LEU A 67 -1.03 8.12 -0.57
CA LEU A 67 -1.03 7.54 -1.91
C LEU A 67 0.15 8.03 -2.76
N GLY A 68 0.48 9.32 -2.68
CA GLY A 68 1.65 9.90 -3.36
C GLY A 68 2.95 9.23 -2.92
N LEU A 69 3.19 9.18 -1.60
CA LEU A 69 4.34 8.48 -1.01
C LEU A 69 4.38 7.01 -1.41
N PHE A 70 3.23 6.34 -1.36
CA PHE A 70 3.12 4.93 -1.72
C PHE A 70 3.51 4.65 -3.17
N ILE A 71 3.06 5.49 -4.10
CA ILE A 71 3.42 5.37 -5.53
C ILE A 71 4.89 5.69 -5.75
N GLU A 72 5.41 6.76 -5.16
CA GLU A 72 6.81 7.15 -5.27
C GLU A 72 7.74 6.03 -4.80
N GLU A 73 7.53 5.53 -3.58
CA GLU A 73 8.31 4.42 -3.02
C GLU A 73 8.12 3.12 -3.82
N ALA A 74 6.90 2.82 -4.27
CA ALA A 74 6.62 1.61 -5.05
C ALA A 74 7.33 1.63 -6.40
N THR A 75 7.31 2.76 -7.10
CA THR A 75 8.02 2.89 -8.38
C THR A 75 9.53 2.90 -8.20
N GLY A 76 10.04 3.50 -7.12
CA GLY A 76 11.46 3.44 -6.77
C GLY A 76 11.95 2.03 -6.47
N ARG A 77 11.11 1.19 -5.83
CA ARG A 77 11.49 -0.17 -5.42
C ARG A 77 11.19 -1.25 -6.48
N PHE A 78 10.04 -1.18 -7.14
CA PHE A 78 9.55 -2.22 -8.04
C PHE A 78 9.61 -1.83 -9.53
N GLY A 79 10.06 -0.61 -9.84
CA GLY A 79 10.09 -0.08 -11.20
C GLY A 79 8.69 0.24 -11.71
N ASP A 80 8.40 -0.11 -12.96
CA ASP A 80 7.10 0.15 -13.57
C ASP A 80 5.98 -0.58 -12.81
N ILE A 81 5.00 0.19 -12.35
CA ILE A 81 3.80 -0.33 -11.69
C ILE A 81 2.57 -0.05 -12.56
N ARG A 82 1.62 -0.99 -12.57
CA ARG A 82 0.30 -0.78 -13.20
C ARG A 82 -0.76 -0.61 -12.12
N ILE A 83 -1.55 0.46 -12.22
CA ILE A 83 -2.65 0.74 -11.30
C ILE A 83 -3.96 0.44 -12.03
N LYS A 84 -4.83 -0.35 -11.39
CA LYS A 84 -6.14 -0.70 -11.93
C LYS A 84 -7.21 -0.50 -10.86
N ASP A 85 -8.20 0.32 -11.16
CA ASP A 85 -9.41 0.41 -10.34
C ASP A 85 -10.25 -0.88 -10.44
N LYS A 86 -10.92 -1.22 -9.34
CA LYS A 86 -11.86 -2.35 -9.27
C LYS A 86 -13.30 -1.84 -9.25
#